data_AF-A0A973AGD7-F1
#
_entry.id   AF-A0A973AGD7-F1
#
_cell.length_a   1.000
_cell.length_b   1.000
_cell.length_c   1.000
_cell.angle_alpha   90.00
_cell.angle_beta   90.00
_cell.angle_gamma   90.00
#
_symmetry.space_group_name_H-M   'P 1'
#
loop_
_entity.id
_entity.type
_entity.pdbx_description
1 polymer ?
#
loop_
_entity_poly.entity_id
_entity_poly.type
_entity_poly.pdbx_seq_one_letter_code
_entity_poly.pdbx_strand_id
1 'polypeptide(L)'
;MMDVMYVLAVWAHIFVVCFWVGAMFFADPESTRFFSRLFEEKLGGVGWYAHAVLWSTGFFMLHYRGISLADLFSAELLSTSWGKTLWLKILFVLLLVGFQITIGHKPSKIIYGYILVSFSIIGLSTLLVRPVLF
;
A
#
# COMPACT_ATOMS: atom_id res chain seq x y z
N MET A 1 20.59 -15.64 -2.51
CA MET A 1 19.24 -15.97 -3.05
C MET A 1 18.15 -15.15 -2.38
N MET A 2 18.12 -15.06 -1.05
CA MET A 2 17.13 -14.22 -0.36
C MET A 2 17.27 -12.72 -0.65
N ASP A 3 18.48 -12.20 -0.87
CA ASP A 3 18.67 -10.80 -1.29
C ASP A 3 18.01 -10.49 -2.65
N VAL A 4 18.10 -11.43 -3.60
CA VAL A 4 17.46 -11.28 -4.92
C VAL A 4 15.95 -11.25 -4.77
N MET A 5 15.39 -12.13 -3.95
CA MET A 5 13.95 -12.13 -3.65
C MET A 5 13.51 -10.85 -2.94
N TYR A 6 14.32 -10.33 -2.01
CA TYR A 6 14.08 -9.05 -1.36
C TYR A 6 14.02 -7.91 -2.38
N VAL A 7 15.01 -7.82 -3.26
CA VAL A 7 15.05 -6.80 -4.32
C VAL A 7 13.84 -6.92 -5.24
N LEU A 8 13.48 -8.14 -5.67
CA LEU A 8 12.30 -8.37 -6.49
C LEU A 8 11.00 -7.96 -5.77
N ALA A 9 10.87 -8.26 -4.48
CA ALA A 9 9.71 -7.87 -3.69
C ALA A 9 9.61 -6.34 -3.54
N VAL A 10 10.73 -5.64 -3.33
CA VAL A 10 10.79 -4.18 -3.30
C VAL A 10 10.34 -3.59 -4.64
N TRP A 11 10.89 -4.07 -5.76
CA TRP A 11 10.51 -3.60 -7.09
C TRP A 11 9.06 -3.89 -7.43
N ALA A 12 8.56 -5.08 -7.11
CA ALA A 12 7.15 -5.44 -7.29
C ALA A 12 6.24 -4.54 -6.44
N HIS A 13 6.61 -4.26 -5.19
CA HIS A 13 5.87 -3.36 -4.31
C HIS A 13 5.80 -1.95 -4.92
N ILE A 14 6.94 -1.39 -5.33
CA ILE A 14 7.01 -0.05 -5.95
C ILE A 14 6.19 -0.01 -7.24
N PHE A 15 6.34 -1.00 -8.12
CA PHE A 15 5.61 -1.06 -9.38
C PHE A 15 4.10 -1.08 -9.15
N VAL A 16 3.62 -1.87 -8.19
CA VAL A 16 2.19 -1.93 -7.85
C VAL A 16 1.70 -0.62 -7.26
N VAL A 17 2.48 0.05 -6.40
CA VAL A 17 2.12 1.40 -5.92
C VAL A 17 1.99 2.38 -7.08
N CYS A 18 2.97 2.42 -8.00
CA CYS A 18 2.93 3.30 -9.17
C CYS A 18 1.73 3.01 -10.07
N PHE A 19 1.47 1.73 -10.36
CA PHE A 19 0.33 1.31 -11.17
C PHE A 19 -1.00 1.69 -10.51
N TRP A 20 -1.13 1.47 -9.20
CA TRP A 20 -2.36 1.76 -8.48
C TRP A 20 -2.63 3.27 -8.35
N VAL A 21 -1.61 4.08 -8.05
CA VAL A 21 -1.72 5.54 -8.08
C VAL A 21 -2.09 6.03 -9.49
N GLY A 22 -1.45 5.48 -10.53
CA GLY A 22 -1.82 5.77 -11.91
C GLY A 22 -3.29 5.43 -12.19
N ALA A 23 -3.75 4.27 -11.76
CA ALA A 23 -5.16 3.88 -11.89
C ALA A 23 -6.10 4.85 -11.17
N MET A 24 -5.74 5.42 -10.02
CA MET A 24 -6.58 6.43 -9.34
C MET A 24 -6.74 7.72 -10.14
N PHE A 25 -5.71 8.16 -10.86
CA PHE A 25 -5.74 9.42 -11.62
C PHE A 25 -6.27 9.28 -13.04
N PHE A 26 -6.09 8.10 -13.64
CA PHE A 26 -6.39 7.85 -15.05
C PHE A 26 -7.54 6.86 -15.26
N ALA A 27 -8.16 6.34 -14.20
CA ALA A 27 -9.44 5.65 -14.33
C ALA A 27 -10.48 6.66 -14.81
N ASP A 28 -11.06 6.34 -15.96
CA ASP A 28 -12.13 7.11 -16.58
C ASP A 28 -13.31 6.16 -16.70
N PRO A 29 -14.38 6.37 -15.91
CA PRO A 29 -15.54 5.48 -15.90
C PRO A 29 -16.32 5.47 -17.22
N GLU A 30 -16.06 6.42 -18.12
CA GLU A 30 -16.65 6.44 -19.47
C GLU A 30 -15.70 5.86 -20.53
N SER A 31 -14.54 5.35 -20.13
CA SER A 31 -13.54 4.85 -21.07
C SER A 31 -13.96 3.56 -21.74
N THR A 32 -13.91 3.55 -23.08
CA THR A 32 -14.16 2.33 -23.89
C THR A 32 -12.95 1.40 -23.98
N ARG A 33 -11.82 1.77 -23.37
CA ARG A 33 -10.56 1.02 -23.45
C ARG A 33 -10.67 -0.31 -22.70
N PHE A 34 -10.13 -1.37 -23.29
CA PHE A 34 -10.16 -2.74 -22.75
C PHE A 34 -9.75 -2.83 -21.28
N PHE A 35 -8.67 -2.13 -20.89
CA PHE A 35 -8.16 -2.16 -19.52
C PHE A 35 -9.11 -1.50 -18.50
N SER A 36 -9.73 -0.37 -18.84
CA SER A 36 -10.70 0.28 -17.95
C SER A 36 -11.94 -0.60 -17.82
N ARG A 37 -12.46 -1.16 -18.92
CA ARG A 37 -13.60 -2.09 -18.88
C ARG A 37 -13.31 -3.38 -18.11
N LEU A 38 -12.14 -3.99 -18.30
CA LEU A 38 -11.76 -5.21 -17.60
C LEU A 38 -11.68 -4.97 -16.08
N PHE A 39 -11.02 -3.90 -15.66
CA PHE A 39 -10.83 -3.64 -14.25
C PHE A 39 -12.10 -3.07 -13.60
N GLU A 40 -12.74 -2.06 -14.18
CA GLU A 40 -13.88 -1.37 -13.56
C GLU A 40 -15.18 -2.18 -13.67
N GLU A 41 -15.50 -2.76 -14.83
CA GLU A 41 -16.77 -3.48 -15.04
C GLU A 41 -16.70 -4.94 -14.56
N LYS A 42 -15.57 -5.64 -14.77
CA LYS A 42 -15.50 -7.10 -14.54
C LYS A 42 -14.80 -7.51 -13.25
N LEU A 43 -13.74 -6.83 -12.87
CA LEU A 43 -12.92 -7.22 -11.72
C LEU A 43 -13.28 -6.43 -10.46
N GLY A 44 -14.21 -5.49 -10.55
CA GLY A 44 -14.53 -4.60 -9.44
C GLY A 44 -13.27 -3.86 -9.01
N GLY A 45 -12.70 -3.12 -9.95
CA GLY A 45 -11.50 -2.28 -9.89
C GLY A 45 -10.17 -2.92 -9.51
N VAL A 46 -9.15 -2.06 -9.45
CA VAL A 46 -7.75 -2.46 -9.28
C VAL A 46 -7.35 -2.55 -7.80
N GLY A 47 -8.08 -1.87 -6.91
CA GLY A 47 -7.67 -1.64 -5.52
C GLY A 47 -7.44 -2.92 -4.71
N TRP A 48 -8.31 -3.91 -4.85
CA TRP A 48 -8.20 -5.17 -4.12
C TRP A 48 -6.96 -5.98 -4.51
N TYR A 49 -6.66 -6.05 -5.81
CA TYR A 49 -5.50 -6.76 -6.33
C TYR A 49 -4.19 -6.05 -5.94
N ALA A 50 -4.17 -4.71 -6.03
CA ALA A 50 -3.05 -3.92 -5.57
C ALA A 50 -2.80 -4.14 -4.08
N HIS A 51 -3.84 -4.06 -3.24
CA HIS A 51 -3.73 -4.34 -1.81
C HIS A 51 -3.15 -5.72 -1.53
N ALA A 52 -3.63 -6.78 -2.18
CA ALA A 52 -3.12 -8.13 -1.97
C ALA A 52 -1.60 -8.20 -2.20
N VAL A 53 -1.12 -7.68 -3.32
CA VAL A 53 0.33 -7.68 -3.60
C VAL A 53 1.10 -6.81 -2.61
N LEU A 54 0.58 -5.62 -2.26
CA LEU A 54 1.24 -4.69 -1.33
C LEU A 54 1.34 -5.27 0.08
N TRP A 55 0.30 -5.95 0.57
CA TRP A 55 0.33 -6.64 1.87
C TRP A 55 1.34 -7.79 1.85
N SER A 56 1.29 -8.67 0.83
CA SER A 56 2.21 -9.81 0.74
C SER A 56 3.67 -9.38 0.66
N THR A 57 3.99 -8.43 -0.21
CA THR A 57 5.35 -7.90 -0.35
C THR A 57 5.77 -7.09 0.87
N GLY A 58 4.85 -6.34 1.49
CA GLY A 58 5.07 -5.61 2.74
C GLY A 58 5.49 -6.51 3.91
N PHE A 59 4.72 -7.57 4.16
CA PHE A 59 5.05 -8.56 5.19
C PHE A 59 6.35 -9.29 4.91
N PHE A 60 6.60 -9.68 3.66
CA PHE A 60 7.85 -10.31 3.28
C PHE A 60 9.05 -9.39 3.55
N MET A 61 8.96 -8.10 3.20
CA MET A 61 10.03 -7.13 3.47
C MET A 61 10.27 -6.89 4.96
N LEU A 62 9.22 -6.90 5.80
CA LEU A 62 9.37 -6.82 7.26
C LEU A 62 10.06 -8.06 7.82
N HIS A 63 9.62 -9.24 7.39
CA HIS A 63 10.22 -10.51 7.79
C HIS A 63 11.70 -10.60 7.39
N TYR A 64 12.05 -10.16 6.17
CA TYR A 64 13.43 -10.08 5.72
C TYR A 64 14.30 -9.18 6.60
N ARG A 65 13.72 -8.12 7.16
CA ARG A 65 14.39 -7.20 8.10
C ARG A 65 14.43 -7.72 9.54
N GLY A 66 14.03 -8.98 9.78
CA GLY A 66 14.01 -9.59 11.11
C GLY A 66 12.84 -9.16 11.98
N ILE A 67 11.81 -8.50 11.41
CA ILE A 67 10.63 -8.04 12.15
C ILE A 67 9.50 -9.05 11.93
N SER A 68 9.14 -9.76 12.99
CA SER A 68 7.97 -10.64 13.00
C SER A 68 6.68 -9.87 13.27
N LEU A 69 5.53 -10.53 13.09
CA LEU A 69 4.22 -9.96 13.44
C LEU A 69 4.09 -9.67 14.94
N ALA A 70 4.75 -10.45 15.80
CA ALA A 70 4.73 -10.22 17.24
C ALA A 70 5.52 -8.97 17.62
N ASP A 71 6.64 -8.74 16.93
CA ASP A 71 7.51 -7.58 17.18
C ASP A 71 6.82 -6.25 16.88
N LEU A 72 5.83 -6.25 15.96
CA LEU A 72 5.00 -5.08 15.70
C LEU A 72 4.30 -4.55 16.96
N PHE A 73 3.96 -5.42 17.91
CA PHE A 73 3.28 -5.06 19.15
C PHE A 73 4.23 -4.95 20.34
N SER A 74 5.53 -5.14 20.12
CA SER A 74 6.53 -5.00 21.18
C SER A 74 6.64 -3.54 21.65
N ALA A 75 6.77 -3.36 22.97
CA ALA A 75 7.01 -2.04 23.56
C ALA A 75 8.32 -1.41 23.05
N GLU A 76 9.33 -2.26 22.79
CA GLU A 76 10.61 -1.85 22.23
C GLU A 76 10.43 -1.17 20.87
N LEU A 77 9.81 -1.84 19.90
CA LEU A 77 9.60 -1.27 18.56
C LEU A 77 8.71 -0.02 18.62
N LEU A 78 7.63 -0.06 19.40
CA LEU A 78 6.69 1.05 19.57
C LEU A 78 7.30 2.30 20.20
N SER A 79 8.36 2.14 21.00
CA SER A 79 9.05 3.28 21.61
C SER A 79 9.89 4.06 20.59
N THR A 80 10.38 3.39 19.54
CA THR A 80 11.25 4.00 18.52
C THR A 80 10.48 4.90 17.56
N SER A 81 11.16 5.93 17.03
CA SER A 81 10.59 6.78 15.98
C SER A 81 10.23 5.98 14.73
N TRP A 82 11.05 4.99 14.37
CA TRP A 82 10.82 4.12 13.22
C TRP A 82 9.55 3.27 13.38
N GLY A 83 9.36 2.64 14.56
CA GLY A 83 8.17 1.86 14.85
C GLY A 83 6.88 2.69 14.91
N LYS A 84 6.96 3.92 15.44
CA LYS A 84 5.83 4.88 15.40
C LYS A 84 5.44 5.24 13.96
N THR A 85 6.43 5.50 13.09
CA THR A 85 6.19 5.76 11.66
C THR A 85 5.60 4.53 10.96
N LEU A 86 6.08 3.33 11.27
CA LEU A 86 5.52 2.08 10.72
C LEU A 86 4.06 1.91 11.11
N TRP A 87 3.73 2.12 12.39
CA TRP A 87 2.34 2.02 12.86
C TRP A 87 1.43 3.07 12.25
N LEU A 88 1.91 4.30 12.09
CA LEU A 88 1.17 5.34 11.40
C LEU A 88 0.89 4.93 9.93
N LYS A 89 1.86 4.32 9.26
CA LYS A 89 1.66 3.76 7.92
C LYS A 89 0.62 2.64 7.92
N ILE A 90 0.69 1.70 8.86
CA ILE A 90 -0.29 0.60 9.00
C ILE A 90 -1.69 1.17 9.21
N LEU A 91 -1.84 2.17 10.08
CA LEU A 91 -3.13 2.84 10.31
C LEU A 91 -3.71 3.43 9.02
N PHE A 92 -2.90 4.12 8.22
CA PHE A 92 -3.36 4.66 6.94
C PHE A 92 -3.69 3.57 5.91
N VAL A 93 -2.93 2.48 5.87
CA VAL A 93 -3.25 1.32 5.01
C VAL A 93 -4.60 0.71 5.42
N LEU A 94 -4.84 0.54 6.72
CA LEU A 94 -6.14 0.06 7.23
C LEU A 94 -7.28 1.04 6.89
N LEU A 95 -7.02 2.34 6.93
CA LEU A 95 -7.99 3.36 6.50
C LEU A 95 -8.31 3.22 5.00
N LEU A 96 -7.33 2.95 4.14
CA LEU A 96 -7.58 2.65 2.72
C LEU A 96 -8.39 1.39 2.51
N VAL A 97 -8.14 0.33 3.29
CA VAL A 97 -8.98 -0.87 3.29
C VAL A 97 -10.42 -0.51 3.68
N GLY A 98 -10.61 0.32 4.71
CA GLY A 98 -11.92 0.82 5.10
C GLY A 98 -12.63 1.58 3.97
N PHE A 99 -11.93 2.46 3.26
CA PHE A 99 -12.48 3.14 2.08
C PHE A 99 -12.83 2.16 0.95
N GLN A 100 -11.97 1.18 0.70
CA GLN A 100 -12.18 0.16 -0.34
C GLN A 100 -13.41 -0.71 -0.04
N ILE A 101 -13.68 -1.04 1.22
CA ILE A 101 -14.86 -1.81 1.66
C ILE A 101 -16.13 -0.98 1.55
N THR A 102 -16.08 0.28 1.99
CA THR A 102 -17.28 1.14 2.13
C THR A 102 -17.71 1.80 0.82
N ILE A 103 -16.74 2.31 0.06
CA ILE A 103 -16.97 3.07 -1.18
C ILE A 103 -16.68 2.19 -2.40
N GLY A 104 -15.58 1.44 -2.35
CA GLY A 104 -15.10 0.63 -3.46
C GLY A 104 -14.85 1.48 -4.70
N HIS A 105 -15.39 1.04 -5.84
CA HIS A 105 -15.17 1.64 -7.17
C HIS A 105 -16.24 2.67 -7.54
N LYS A 106 -17.09 3.05 -6.58
CA LYS A 106 -18.20 3.96 -6.84
C LYS A 106 -17.69 5.40 -6.96
N PRO A 107 -18.21 6.19 -7.91
CA PRO A 107 -17.86 7.60 -8.00
C PRO A 107 -18.28 8.35 -6.73
N SER A 108 -17.33 8.97 -6.05
CA SER A 108 -17.56 9.70 -4.79
C SER A 108 -16.54 10.83 -4.61
N LYS A 109 -16.98 11.97 -4.04
CA LYS A 109 -16.07 13.07 -3.66
C LYS A 109 -15.06 12.67 -2.57
N ILE A 110 -15.30 11.56 -1.88
CA ILE A 110 -14.37 11.00 -0.89
C ILE A 110 -13.08 10.48 -1.56
N ILE A 111 -13.05 10.35 -2.90
CA ILE A 111 -11.84 10.00 -3.67
C ILE A 111 -10.65 10.92 -3.36
N TYR A 112 -10.89 12.20 -3.05
CA TYR A 112 -9.82 13.12 -2.64
C TYR A 112 -9.18 12.72 -1.30
N GLY A 113 -9.98 12.21 -0.35
CA GLY A 113 -9.49 11.67 0.90
C GLY A 113 -8.69 10.38 0.68
N TYR A 114 -9.15 9.52 -0.22
CA TYR A 114 -8.44 8.30 -0.61
C TYR A 114 -7.08 8.60 -1.25
N ILE A 115 -7.03 9.58 -2.15
CA ILE A 115 -5.79 10.08 -2.75
C ILE A 115 -4.85 10.63 -1.67
N LEU A 116 -5.35 11.49 -0.78
CA LEU A 116 -4.56 12.08 0.31
C LEU A 116 -3.93 11.01 1.21
N VAL A 117 -4.70 10.00 1.60
CA VAL A 117 -4.21 8.89 2.43
C VAL A 117 -3.17 8.05 1.67
N SER A 118 -3.40 7.79 0.39
CA SER A 118 -2.45 7.07 -0.47
C SER A 118 -1.10 7.79 -0.56
N PHE A 119 -1.11 9.10 -0.79
CA PHE A 119 0.13 9.90 -0.79
C PHE A 119 0.79 9.95 0.59
N SER A 120 0.00 9.99 1.67
CA SER A 120 0.53 9.93 3.04
C SER A 120 1.28 8.62 3.29
N ILE A 121 0.76 7.49 2.83
CA ILE A 121 1.44 6.18 2.92
C ILE A 121 2.76 6.18 2.15
N ILE A 122 2.78 6.76 0.94
CA ILE A 122 4.00 6.87 0.13
C ILE A 122 5.03 7.75 0.86
N GLY A 123 4.61 8.90 1.38
CA GLY A 123 5.46 9.78 2.17
C GLY A 123 6.04 9.10 3.42
N LEU A 124 5.21 8.37 4.18
CA LEU A 124 5.70 7.60 5.33
C LEU A 124 6.64 6.46 4.90
N SER A 125 6.42 5.88 3.72
CA SER A 125 7.28 4.82 3.20
C SER A 125 8.69 5.32 2.94
N THR A 126 8.88 6.55 2.46
CA THR A 126 10.22 7.10 2.25
C THR A 126 10.97 7.32 3.57
N LEU A 127 10.26 7.66 4.65
CA LEU A 127 10.83 7.78 5.99
C LEU A 127 11.30 6.43 6.55
N LEU A 128 10.68 5.32 6.14
CA LEU A 128 11.01 3.96 6.58
C LEU A 128 12.15 3.30 5.76
N VAL A 129 12.63 3.95 4.70
CA VAL A 129 13.74 3.44 3.86
C VAL A 129 15.08 3.53 4.59
N ARG A 130 15.25 4.50 5.49
CA ARG A 130 16.45 4.59 6.34
C ARG A 130 16.16 3.92 7.69
N PRO A 131 16.73 2.74 7.98
CA PRO A 131 16.76 2.26 9.35
C PRO A 131 17.69 3.19 10.13
N VAL A 132 17.12 4.18 10.81
CA VAL A 132 17.82 4.85 11.91
C VAL A 132 17.67 3.92 13.11
N LEU A 133 18.40 2.81 13.09
CA LEU A 133 18.66 2.01 14.27
C LEU A 133 20.01 2.52 14.81
N PHE A 134 19.93 3.49 15.71
CA PHE A 134 21.04 3.84 16.61
C PHE A 134 20.81 3.13 17.93
#